data_AF-A0A4Q3Z622-F1
#
_entry.id   AF-A0A4Q3Z622-F1
#
_cell.length_a   1.000
_cell.length_b   1.000
_cell.length_c   1.000
_cell.angle_alpha   90.00
_cell.angle_beta   90.00
_cell.angle_gamma   90.00
#
_symmetry.space_group_name_H-M   'P 1'
#
loop_
_entity.id
_entity.type
_entity.pdbx_description
1 polymer ?
#
loop_
_entity_poly.entity_id
_entity_poly.type
_entity_poly.pdbx_seq_one_letter_code
_entity_poly.pdbx_strand_id
1 'polypeptide(L)'
;MTKRDPFKYFKTSPEIIRLAVMLYVRFPLSLRNVEDLLHERGIDISHESVRFWWQRFGPMFASEIRRKRAERLRSGPQWQWHLDEMFVKINGERHYLWRAVDHEGEVLESFVTKARDKKAALKFLKKTMKRYGRPHVFVTDKLRSYGAALKEVGAVDRRETGRWLNNRAENSHLPFRRRERAMQRFRRMRSLQMFASVHASVFNHFNSERSFSPRANFKKNRAAALAEWRQLGAA
;
A
#
# COMPACT_ATOMS: atom_id res chain seq x y z
N MET A 1 -20.18 -5.67 20.67
CA MET A 1 -20.77 -5.22 19.38
C MET A 1 -20.67 -6.37 18.40
N THR A 2 -21.79 -6.95 17.98
CA THR A 2 -21.81 -8.04 16.98
C THR A 2 -21.21 -7.53 15.68
N LYS A 3 -20.14 -8.18 15.17
CA LYS A 3 -19.54 -7.82 13.88
C LYS A 3 -20.60 -8.05 12.80
N ARG A 4 -21.08 -6.97 12.19
CA ARG A 4 -22.01 -7.04 11.05
C ARG A 4 -21.23 -7.55 9.84
N ASP A 5 -21.71 -8.63 9.23
CA ASP A 5 -21.11 -9.18 8.00
C ASP A 5 -21.02 -8.07 6.92
N PRO A 6 -19.81 -7.71 6.46
CA PRO A 6 -19.62 -6.65 5.49
C PRO A 6 -20.18 -7.00 4.10
N PHE A 7 -20.41 -8.29 3.82
CA PHE A 7 -20.98 -8.80 2.58
C PHE A 7 -22.49 -9.01 2.64
N LYS A 8 -23.13 -8.68 3.78
CA LYS A 8 -24.59 -8.72 3.88
C LYS A 8 -25.23 -7.85 2.78
N TYR A 9 -26.28 -8.37 2.16
CA TYR A 9 -27.04 -7.76 1.05
C TYR A 9 -26.40 -7.82 -0.34
N PHE A 10 -25.26 -8.48 -0.53
CA PHE A 10 -24.73 -8.74 -1.85
C PHE A 10 -25.31 -10.04 -2.42
N LYS A 11 -25.80 -9.99 -3.66
CA LYS A 11 -26.24 -11.19 -4.41
C LYS A 11 -25.05 -12.05 -4.87
N THR A 12 -23.88 -11.42 -5.04
CA THR A 12 -22.65 -12.07 -5.47
C THR A 12 -21.92 -12.70 -4.28
N SER A 13 -21.33 -13.89 -4.46
CA SER A 13 -20.50 -14.54 -3.45
C SER A 13 -19.35 -13.63 -2.97
N PRO A 14 -19.07 -13.57 -1.65
CA PRO A 14 -17.90 -12.87 -1.10
C PRO A 14 -16.58 -13.26 -1.76
N GLU A 15 -16.46 -14.51 -2.22
CA GLU A 15 -15.25 -15.00 -2.89
C GLU A 15 -14.99 -14.29 -4.21
N ILE A 16 -16.03 -14.04 -5.00
CA ILE A 16 -15.96 -13.32 -6.27
C ILE A 16 -15.62 -11.85 -6.00
N ILE A 17 -16.24 -11.24 -4.99
CA ILE A 17 -15.96 -9.86 -4.59
C ILE A 17 -14.48 -9.71 -4.19
N ARG A 18 -13.98 -10.61 -3.34
CA ARG A 18 -12.56 -10.65 -2.93
C ARG A 18 -11.64 -10.87 -4.13
N LEU A 19 -12.01 -11.74 -5.06
CA LEU A 19 -11.25 -12.02 -6.28
C LEU A 19 -11.17 -10.78 -7.17
N ALA A 20 -12.29 -10.13 -7.46
CA ALA A 20 -12.37 -8.93 -8.29
C ALA A 20 -11.51 -7.80 -7.70
N VAL A 21 -11.63 -7.55 -6.39
CA VAL A 21 -10.82 -6.55 -5.69
C VAL A 21 -9.33 -6.92 -5.73
N MET A 22 -8.98 -8.19 -5.53
CA MET A 22 -7.58 -8.64 -5.62
C MET A 22 -7.02 -8.40 -7.02
N LEU A 23 -7.74 -8.83 -8.06
CA LEU A 23 -7.33 -8.69 -9.46
C LEU A 23 -7.09 -7.21 -9.79
N TYR A 24 -8.06 -6.37 -9.44
CA TYR A 24 -7.98 -4.95 -9.67
C TYR A 24 -6.84 -4.28 -8.90
N VAL A 25 -6.48 -4.68 -7.68
CA VAL A 25 -5.41 -3.96 -6.95
C VAL A 25 -4.03 -4.49 -7.32
N ARG A 26 -3.90 -5.82 -7.39
CA ARG A 26 -2.63 -6.52 -7.46
C ARG A 26 -1.99 -6.45 -8.85
N PHE A 27 -2.77 -6.58 -9.91
CA PHE A 27 -2.26 -6.70 -11.28
C PHE A 27 -2.49 -5.42 -12.06
N PRO A 28 -1.69 -5.11 -13.09
CA PRO A 28 -1.81 -3.92 -13.94
C PRO A 28 -3.07 -3.89 -14.85
N LEU A 29 -4.23 -4.26 -14.31
CA LEU A 29 -5.49 -4.38 -15.03
C LEU A 29 -6.34 -3.09 -14.92
N SER A 30 -7.11 -2.82 -15.96
CA SER A 30 -8.21 -1.84 -15.94
C SER A 30 -9.46 -2.46 -15.30
N LEU A 31 -10.48 -1.66 -14.96
CA LEU A 31 -11.74 -2.19 -14.45
C LEU A 31 -12.45 -3.07 -15.50
N ARG A 32 -12.35 -2.71 -16.79
CA ARG A 32 -12.93 -3.48 -17.90
C ARG A 32 -12.22 -4.81 -18.11
N ASN A 33 -10.89 -4.82 -18.02
CA ASN A 33 -10.13 -6.08 -18.08
C ASN A 33 -10.51 -7.05 -16.96
N VAL A 34 -10.88 -6.54 -15.78
CA VAL A 34 -11.33 -7.40 -14.66
C VAL A 34 -12.73 -7.96 -14.94
N GLU A 35 -13.61 -7.16 -15.54
CA GLU A 35 -14.91 -7.61 -16.07
C GLU A 35 -14.72 -8.73 -17.10
N ASP A 36 -13.90 -8.51 -18.13
CA ASP A 36 -13.62 -9.51 -19.19
C ASP A 36 -13.08 -10.83 -18.61
N LEU A 37 -12.09 -10.76 -17.70
CA LEU A 37 -11.49 -11.95 -17.06
C LEU A 37 -12.45 -12.71 -16.14
N LEU A 38 -13.48 -12.05 -15.61
CA LEU A 38 -14.51 -12.70 -14.80
C LEU A 38 -15.61 -13.26 -15.72
N HIS A 39 -15.91 -12.59 -16.81
CA HIS A 39 -16.83 -13.08 -17.83
C HIS A 39 -16.34 -14.39 -18.48
N GLU A 40 -15.04 -14.50 -18.78
CA GLU A 40 -14.41 -15.76 -19.24
C GLU A 40 -14.62 -16.95 -18.28
N ARG A 41 -14.89 -16.67 -17.00
CA ARG A 41 -15.13 -17.68 -15.96
C ARG A 41 -16.63 -17.91 -15.70
N GLY A 42 -17.51 -17.39 -16.56
CA GLY A 42 -18.95 -17.48 -16.42
C GLY A 42 -19.55 -16.55 -15.35
N ILE A 43 -18.80 -15.52 -14.91
CA ILE A 43 -19.26 -14.56 -13.92
C ILE A 43 -19.66 -13.26 -14.65
N ASP A 44 -20.95 -13.07 -14.84
CA ASP A 44 -21.49 -11.87 -15.50
C ASP A 44 -21.60 -10.69 -14.53
N ILE A 45 -20.69 -9.72 -14.68
CA ILE A 45 -20.66 -8.49 -13.87
C ILE A 45 -20.16 -7.31 -14.69
N SER A 46 -20.61 -6.10 -14.35
CA SER A 46 -20.13 -4.88 -14.97
C SER A 46 -18.86 -4.34 -14.29
N HIS A 47 -17.99 -3.64 -15.02
CA HIS A 47 -16.89 -2.86 -14.43
C HIS A 47 -17.33 -1.84 -13.37
N GLU A 48 -18.57 -1.31 -13.44
CA GLU A 48 -19.14 -0.44 -12.41
C GLU A 48 -19.33 -1.20 -11.08
N SER A 49 -19.67 -2.49 -11.13
CA SER A 49 -19.73 -3.36 -9.94
C SER A 49 -18.35 -3.56 -9.34
N VAL A 50 -17.33 -3.83 -10.17
CA VAL A 50 -15.93 -3.93 -9.73
C VAL A 50 -15.47 -2.62 -9.09
N ARG A 51 -15.82 -1.48 -9.68
CA ARG A 51 -15.52 -0.14 -9.16
C ARG A 51 -16.15 0.09 -7.79
N PHE A 52 -17.42 -0.28 -7.63
CA PHE A 52 -18.13 -0.16 -6.36
C PHE A 52 -17.50 -1.05 -5.28
N TRP A 53 -17.23 -2.32 -5.59
CA TRP A 53 -16.60 -3.25 -4.66
C TRP A 53 -15.20 -2.79 -4.24
N TRP A 54 -14.39 -2.32 -5.19
CA TRP A 54 -13.08 -1.76 -4.91
C TRP A 54 -13.17 -0.59 -3.93
N GLN A 55 -14.05 0.38 -4.17
CA GLN A 55 -14.18 1.56 -3.32
C GLN A 55 -14.68 1.22 -1.91
N ARG A 56 -15.57 0.24 -1.79
CA ARG A 56 -16.18 -0.17 -0.52
C ARG A 56 -15.26 -1.11 0.28
N PHE A 57 -14.77 -2.17 -0.33
CA PHE A 57 -14.04 -3.24 0.35
C PHE A 57 -12.53 -3.06 0.32
N GLY A 58 -11.96 -2.37 -0.66
CA GLY A 58 -10.52 -2.12 -0.74
C GLY A 58 -9.95 -1.51 0.54
N PRO A 59 -10.49 -0.39 1.06
CA PRO A 59 -10.05 0.20 2.32
C PRO A 59 -10.20 -0.72 3.54
N MET A 60 -11.24 -1.56 3.56
CA MET A 60 -11.52 -2.51 4.63
C MET A 60 -10.52 -3.67 4.64
N PHE A 61 -10.27 -4.30 3.50
CA PHE A 61 -9.26 -5.35 3.38
C PHE A 61 -7.87 -4.81 3.73
N ALA A 62 -7.56 -3.61 3.24
CA ALA A 62 -6.29 -2.96 3.54
C ALA A 62 -6.14 -2.61 5.02
N SER A 63 -7.20 -2.18 5.71
CA SER A 63 -7.13 -1.88 7.14
C SER A 63 -6.92 -3.15 7.96
N GLU A 64 -7.57 -4.26 7.60
CA GLU A 64 -7.38 -5.55 8.26
C GLU A 64 -5.95 -6.08 8.09
N ILE A 65 -5.43 -6.09 6.85
CA ILE A 65 -4.04 -6.49 6.56
C ILE A 65 -3.07 -5.60 7.31
N ARG A 66 -3.26 -4.28 7.28
CA ARG A 66 -2.38 -3.34 7.98
C ARG A 66 -2.43 -3.51 9.49
N ARG A 67 -3.58 -3.82 10.09
CA ARG A 67 -3.70 -4.04 11.53
C ARG A 67 -2.88 -5.26 11.97
N LYS A 68 -3.09 -6.42 11.32
CA LYS A 68 -2.33 -7.65 11.61
C LYS A 68 -0.82 -7.42 11.48
N ARG A 69 -0.41 -6.65 10.47
CA ARG A 69 1.01 -6.28 10.27
C ARG A 69 1.54 -5.31 11.30
N ALA A 70 0.78 -4.27 11.64
CA ALA A 70 1.21 -3.29 12.65
C ALA A 70 1.40 -3.94 14.02
N GLU A 71 0.56 -4.91 14.38
CA GLU A 71 0.72 -5.73 15.58
C GLU A 71 2.04 -6.51 15.54
N ARG A 72 2.34 -7.21 14.44
CA ARG A 72 3.60 -7.93 14.24
C ARG A 72 4.82 -7.02 14.32
N LEU A 73 4.81 -5.89 13.60
CA LEU A 73 5.91 -4.94 13.54
C LEU A 73 6.17 -4.25 14.88
N ARG A 74 5.15 -4.04 15.72
CA ARG A 74 5.34 -3.50 17.07
C ARG A 74 6.03 -4.48 18.02
N SER A 75 5.92 -5.78 17.76
CA SER A 75 6.54 -6.83 18.57
C SER A 75 7.98 -7.16 18.18
N GLY A 76 8.45 -6.69 17.02
CA GLY A 76 9.82 -6.91 16.52
C GLY A 76 10.70 -5.65 16.56
N PRO A 77 12.04 -5.79 16.50
CA PRO A 77 12.96 -4.66 16.48
C PRO A 77 12.87 -3.87 15.16
N GLN A 78 12.46 -2.61 15.23
CA GLN A 78 12.34 -1.71 14.07
C GLN A 78 13.63 -0.94 13.83
N TRP A 79 14.59 -1.57 13.15
CA TRP A 79 15.92 -0.98 13.01
C TRP A 79 15.98 0.20 12.03
N GLN A 80 15.46 0.07 10.82
CA GLN A 80 15.65 1.10 9.79
C GLN A 80 14.42 1.34 8.92
N TRP A 81 14.07 2.61 8.73
CA TRP A 81 13.03 3.06 7.81
C TRP A 81 13.62 3.93 6.72
N HIS A 82 13.28 3.62 5.47
CA HIS A 82 13.60 4.39 4.28
C HIS A 82 12.41 5.27 3.91
N LEU A 83 12.63 6.57 3.83
CA LEU A 83 11.62 7.55 3.49
C LEU A 83 11.98 8.19 2.15
N ASP A 84 11.02 8.19 1.25
CA ASP A 84 11.18 8.83 -0.05
C ASP A 84 9.86 9.43 -0.52
N GLU A 85 9.97 10.34 -1.48
CA GLU A 85 8.83 10.92 -2.15
C GLU A 85 8.94 10.80 -3.66
N MET A 86 7.80 10.54 -4.30
CA MET A 86 7.73 10.53 -5.75
C MET A 86 6.70 11.52 -6.27
N PHE A 87 7.05 12.11 -7.41
CA PHE A 87 6.19 12.97 -8.18
C PHE A 87 5.06 12.20 -8.85
N VAL A 88 3.83 12.73 -8.73
CA VAL A 88 2.62 12.21 -9.38
C VAL A 88 1.84 13.37 -10.02
N LYS A 89 1.28 13.16 -11.22
CA LYS A 89 0.47 14.16 -11.93
C LYS A 89 -1.02 13.87 -11.75
N ILE A 90 -1.78 14.87 -11.30
CA ILE A 90 -3.25 14.80 -11.19
C ILE A 90 -3.82 15.97 -11.98
N ASN A 91 -4.55 15.70 -13.07
CA ASN A 91 -5.11 16.72 -13.99
C ASN A 91 -4.09 17.79 -14.40
N GLY A 92 -2.84 17.40 -14.67
CA GLY A 92 -1.76 18.33 -15.05
C GLY A 92 -1.04 18.98 -13.85
N GLU A 93 -1.65 19.04 -12.67
CA GLU A 93 -1.03 19.59 -11.47
C GLU A 93 -0.06 18.61 -10.80
N ARG A 94 1.04 19.17 -10.28
CA ARG A 94 2.07 18.42 -9.56
C ARG A 94 1.64 18.10 -8.14
N HIS A 95 1.72 16.82 -7.78
CA HIS A 95 1.47 16.29 -6.45
C HIS A 95 2.63 15.37 -6.02
N TYR A 96 2.69 15.05 -4.73
CA TYR A 96 3.75 14.25 -4.13
C TYR A 96 3.15 13.07 -3.37
N LEU A 97 3.66 11.88 -3.64
CA LEU A 97 3.37 10.66 -2.88
C LEU A 97 4.59 10.35 -2.01
N TRP A 98 4.41 10.49 -0.70
CA TRP A 98 5.37 10.13 0.33
C TRP A 98 5.21 8.65 0.69
N ARG A 99 6.32 7.93 0.80
CA ARG A 99 6.33 6.52 1.18
C ARG A 99 7.37 6.24 2.25
N ALA A 100 6.97 5.41 3.22
CA ALA A 100 7.84 4.86 4.24
C ALA A 100 7.94 3.38 3.97
N VAL A 101 9.16 2.87 3.96
CA VAL A 101 9.47 1.46 3.71
C VAL A 101 10.40 0.99 4.82
N ASP A 102 10.17 -0.19 5.36
CA ASP A 102 11.14 -0.78 6.29
C ASP A 102 12.31 -1.44 5.53
N HIS A 103 13.26 -1.96 6.30
CA HIS A 103 14.39 -2.71 5.78
C HIS A 103 13.99 -3.99 5.00
N GLU A 104 12.88 -4.63 5.37
CA GLU A 104 12.32 -5.80 4.67
C GLU A 104 11.58 -5.39 3.40
N GLY A 105 11.53 -4.10 3.05
CA GLY A 105 10.89 -3.62 1.84
C GLY A 105 9.37 -3.54 1.91
N GLU A 106 8.80 -3.71 3.10
CA GLU A 106 7.38 -3.52 3.32
C GLU A 106 7.05 -2.03 3.36
N VAL A 107 6.01 -1.65 2.60
CA VAL A 107 5.54 -0.26 2.61
C VAL A 107 4.70 -0.04 3.87
N LEU A 108 5.24 0.74 4.81
CA LEU A 108 4.59 1.07 6.08
C LEU A 108 3.45 2.08 5.90
N GLU A 109 3.70 3.17 5.18
CA GLU A 109 2.72 4.24 4.98
C GLU A 109 2.86 4.87 3.59
N SER A 110 1.74 5.33 3.05
CA SER A 110 1.68 6.03 1.76
C SER A 110 0.77 7.23 1.90
N PHE A 111 1.30 8.43 1.67
CA PHE A 111 0.59 9.69 1.90
C PHE A 111 0.73 10.64 0.72
N VAL A 112 -0.37 11.23 0.26
CA VAL A 112 -0.40 12.11 -0.91
C VAL A 112 -0.62 13.55 -0.47
N THR A 113 0.20 14.47 -0.97
CA THR A 113 0.08 15.91 -0.72
C THR A 113 0.22 16.72 -2.00
N LYS A 114 -0.31 17.96 -1.99
CA LYS A 114 -0.11 18.93 -3.06
C LYS A 114 1.30 19.55 -3.02
N ALA A 115 1.82 19.80 -1.82
CA ALA A 115 3.12 20.42 -1.60
C ALA A 115 4.13 19.46 -0.96
N ARG A 116 5.43 19.73 -1.19
CA ARG A 116 6.57 19.05 -0.59
C ARG A 116 7.21 19.94 0.48
N ASP A 117 6.47 20.21 1.54
CA ASP A 117 6.86 21.13 2.62
C ASP A 117 7.15 20.41 3.96
N LYS A 118 7.66 21.16 4.94
CA LYS A 118 7.90 20.65 6.30
C LYS A 118 6.62 20.08 6.92
N LYS A 119 5.47 20.72 6.71
CA LYS A 119 4.18 20.34 7.30
C LYS A 119 3.72 18.96 6.80
N ALA A 120 3.87 18.69 5.50
CA ALA A 120 3.60 17.41 4.87
C ALA A 120 4.52 16.31 5.43
N ALA A 121 5.84 16.56 5.45
CA ALA A 121 6.83 15.63 5.97
C ALA A 121 6.56 15.28 7.45
N LEU A 122 6.27 16.29 8.27
CA LEU A 122 5.95 16.12 9.69
C LEU A 122 4.67 15.31 9.91
N LYS A 123 3.60 15.60 9.15
CA LYS A 123 2.34 14.85 9.23
C LYS A 123 2.55 13.39 8.84
N PHE A 124 3.34 13.16 7.79
CA PHE A 124 3.70 11.83 7.32
C PHE A 124 4.51 11.05 8.38
N LEU A 125 5.54 11.66 8.97
CA LEU A 125 6.32 11.07 10.06
C LEU A 125 5.45 10.74 11.28
N LYS A 126 4.70 11.73 11.81
CA LYS A 126 3.84 11.54 12.99
C LYS A 126 2.81 10.42 12.77
N LYS A 127 2.22 10.35 11.57
CA LYS A 127 1.27 9.29 11.21
C LYS A 127 1.93 7.90 11.20
N THR A 128 3.11 7.79 10.59
CA THR A 128 3.85 6.53 10.49
C THR A 128 4.29 6.07 11.89
N MET A 129 4.84 6.98 12.69
CA MET A 129 5.29 6.67 14.05
C MET A 129 4.16 6.29 15.00
N LYS A 130 3.01 6.97 14.93
CA LYS A 130 1.84 6.62 15.73
C LYS A 130 1.38 5.19 15.46
N ARG A 131 1.53 4.71 14.22
CA ARG A 131 1.07 3.38 13.84
C ARG A 131 2.09 2.30 14.19
N TYR A 132 3.34 2.48 13.77
CA TYR A 132 4.34 1.41 13.85
C TYR A 132 5.25 1.53 15.07
N GLY A 133 5.52 2.74 15.55
CA GLY A 133 6.49 2.98 16.63
C GLY A 133 7.59 3.94 16.18
N ARG A 134 8.73 3.95 16.88
CA ARG A 134 9.87 4.78 16.48
C ARG A 134 10.99 3.88 15.97
N PRO A 135 11.53 4.12 14.75
CA PRO A 135 12.68 3.36 14.28
C PRO A 135 13.96 3.82 14.99
N HIS A 136 15.00 2.98 14.91
CA HIS A 136 16.35 3.37 15.32
C HIS A 136 16.98 4.34 14.31
N VAL A 137 16.76 4.11 13.02
CA VAL A 137 17.35 4.91 11.93
C VAL A 137 16.31 5.34 10.91
N PHE A 138 16.37 6.61 10.49
CA PHE A 138 15.65 7.16 9.35
C PHE A 138 16.62 7.39 8.19
N VAL A 139 16.49 6.59 7.14
CA VAL A 139 17.19 6.81 5.88
C VAL A 139 16.32 7.70 5.00
N THR A 140 16.82 8.87 4.62
CA THR A 140 16.11 9.79 3.73
C THR A 140 17.03 10.29 2.64
N ASP A 141 16.47 10.85 1.58
CA ASP A 141 17.25 11.71 0.68
C ASP A 141 17.65 13.03 1.39
N LYS A 142 18.47 13.86 0.75
CA LYS A 142 18.98 15.16 1.24
C LYS A 142 17.92 16.27 1.28
N LEU A 143 16.64 15.94 1.11
CA LEU A 143 15.55 16.91 1.14
C LEU A 143 15.50 17.65 2.49
N ARG A 144 15.46 18.99 2.43
CA ARG A 144 15.48 19.87 3.63
C ARG A 144 14.24 19.70 4.52
N SER A 145 13.08 19.40 3.94
CA SER A 145 11.84 19.22 4.70
C SER A 145 11.89 18.02 5.65
N TYR A 146 12.61 16.94 5.30
CA TYR A 146 12.83 15.83 6.22
C TYR A 146 13.68 16.25 7.42
N GLY A 147 14.78 16.98 7.20
CA GLY A 147 15.62 17.48 8.28
C GLY A 147 14.84 18.38 9.25
N ALA A 148 14.05 19.32 8.71
CA ALA A 148 13.22 20.20 9.51
C ALA A 148 12.11 19.44 10.29
N ALA A 149 11.53 18.41 9.69
CA ALA A 149 10.50 17.59 10.35
C ALA A 149 11.10 16.66 11.41
N LEU A 150 12.26 16.05 11.16
CA LEU A 150 12.97 15.20 12.12
C LEU A 150 13.47 16.00 13.33
N LYS A 151 13.87 17.26 13.14
CA LYS A 151 14.17 18.20 14.24
C LYS A 151 12.99 18.38 15.18
N GLU A 152 11.79 18.52 14.63
CA GLU A 152 10.59 18.71 15.44
C GLU A 152 10.14 17.44 16.18
N VAL A 153 10.47 16.26 15.65
CA VAL A 153 10.15 14.98 16.32
C VAL A 153 11.32 14.48 17.20
N GLY A 154 12.41 15.23 17.31
CA GLY A 154 13.56 14.86 18.13
C GLY A 154 14.28 13.60 17.63
N ALA A 155 14.39 13.43 16.31
CA ALA A 155 15.00 12.25 15.67
C ALA A 155 16.09 12.63 14.66
N VAL A 156 16.74 13.78 14.83
CA VAL A 156 17.80 14.27 13.92
C VAL A 156 19.02 13.37 13.98
N ASP A 157 19.42 12.96 15.17
CA ASP A 157 20.62 12.14 15.40
C ASP A 157 20.48 10.72 14.84
N ARG A 158 19.25 10.34 14.46
CA ARG A 158 18.89 9.06 13.85
C ARG A 158 18.81 9.13 12.33
N ARG A 159 19.08 10.30 11.74
CA ARG A 159 18.96 10.51 10.30
C ARG A 159 20.25 10.07 9.61
N GLU A 160 20.12 9.13 8.68
CA GLU A 160 21.17 8.75 7.77
C GLU A 160 20.87 9.24 6.36
N THR A 161 21.87 9.82 5.72
CA THR A 161 21.82 10.20 4.30
C THR A 161 23.07 9.69 3.62
N GLY A 162 22.93 8.90 2.57
CA GLY A 162 24.05 8.36 1.82
C GLY A 162 23.65 7.97 0.41
N ARG A 163 24.64 7.96 -0.49
CA ARG A 163 24.42 7.51 -1.87
C ARG A 163 23.99 6.04 -1.81
N TRP A 164 22.90 5.69 -2.51
CA TRP A 164 22.33 4.34 -2.59
C TRP A 164 21.61 3.80 -1.34
N LEU A 165 21.68 4.47 -0.18
CA LEU A 165 20.99 4.01 1.03
C LEU A 165 19.46 4.06 0.88
N ASN A 166 18.93 4.94 0.01
CA ASN A 166 17.49 5.08 -0.21
C ASN A 166 16.93 4.14 -1.30
N ASN A 167 17.75 3.26 -1.88
CA ASN A 167 17.34 2.36 -2.97
C ASN A 167 16.12 1.51 -2.62
N ARG A 168 15.93 1.15 -1.33
CA ARG A 168 14.77 0.37 -0.89
C ARG A 168 13.46 1.15 -1.10
N ALA A 169 13.43 2.42 -0.73
CA ALA A 169 12.26 3.27 -0.93
C ALA A 169 12.03 3.55 -2.42
N GLU A 170 13.09 3.83 -3.19
CA GLU A 170 13.00 4.04 -4.64
C GLU A 170 12.44 2.81 -5.37
N ASN A 171 12.95 1.62 -5.06
CA ASN A 171 12.45 0.36 -5.64
C ASN A 171 10.98 0.11 -5.30
N SER A 172 10.53 0.53 -4.12
CA SER A 172 9.11 0.43 -3.75
C SER A 172 8.20 1.20 -4.71
N HIS A 173 8.69 2.26 -5.36
CA HIS A 173 7.92 3.06 -6.30
C HIS A 173 7.59 2.32 -7.60
N LEU A 174 8.38 1.31 -7.99
CA LEU A 174 8.26 0.64 -9.28
C LEU A 174 6.92 -0.09 -9.47
N PRO A 175 6.46 -0.95 -8.54
CA PRO A 175 5.15 -1.60 -8.66
C PRO A 175 4.00 -0.59 -8.74
N PHE A 176 4.08 0.47 -7.93
CA PHE A 176 3.08 1.54 -7.93
C PHE A 176 3.05 2.29 -9.26
N ARG A 177 4.21 2.67 -9.82
CA ARG A 177 4.30 3.35 -11.13
C ARG A 177 3.77 2.48 -12.27
N ARG A 178 4.02 1.16 -12.25
CA ARG A 178 3.43 0.24 -13.24
C ARG A 178 1.91 0.31 -13.21
N ARG A 179 1.30 0.34 -12.02
CA ARG A 179 -0.16 0.50 -11.87
C ARG A 179 -0.64 1.88 -12.31
N GLU A 180 0.00 2.95 -11.85
CA GLU A 180 -0.38 4.33 -12.20
C GLU A 180 -0.39 4.56 -13.72
N ARG A 181 0.62 4.04 -14.44
CA ARG A 181 0.71 4.13 -15.90
C ARG A 181 -0.40 3.36 -16.61
N ALA A 182 -0.67 2.12 -16.17
CA ALA A 182 -1.77 1.32 -16.72
C ALA A 182 -3.15 1.97 -16.50
N MET A 183 -3.30 2.76 -15.43
CA MET A 183 -4.52 3.51 -15.13
C MET A 183 -4.63 4.85 -15.85
N GLN A 184 -3.68 5.22 -16.71
CA GLN A 184 -3.60 6.53 -17.36
C GLN A 184 -3.64 7.71 -16.36
N ARG A 185 -3.04 7.51 -15.17
CA ARG A 185 -2.99 8.46 -14.05
C ARG A 185 -4.35 8.73 -13.39
N PHE A 186 -4.30 9.30 -12.20
CA PHE A 186 -5.48 9.60 -11.40
C PHE A 186 -6.01 11.01 -11.66
N ARG A 187 -7.33 11.17 -11.65
CA ARG A 187 -8.02 12.46 -11.82
C ARG A 187 -8.32 13.21 -10.52
N ARG A 188 -8.19 12.55 -9.36
CA ARG A 188 -8.51 13.11 -8.04
C ARG A 188 -7.50 12.66 -6.99
N MET A 189 -7.08 13.57 -6.12
CA MET A 189 -6.14 13.27 -5.02
C MET A 189 -6.69 12.23 -4.05
N ARG A 190 -8.00 12.29 -3.72
CA ARG A 190 -8.64 11.29 -2.84
C ARG A 190 -8.57 9.87 -3.41
N SER A 191 -8.78 9.72 -4.71
CA SER A 191 -8.71 8.42 -5.40
C SER A 191 -7.27 7.88 -5.39
N LEU A 192 -6.29 8.75 -5.65
CA LEU A 192 -4.86 8.40 -5.57
C LEU A 192 -4.47 7.96 -4.16
N GLN A 193 -4.85 8.72 -3.13
CA GLN A 193 -4.54 8.41 -1.74
C GLN A 193 -5.16 7.08 -1.30
N MET A 194 -6.42 6.83 -1.66
CA MET A 194 -7.11 5.57 -1.39
C MET A 194 -6.39 4.40 -2.06
N PHE A 195 -6.11 4.54 -3.36
CA PHE A 195 -5.41 3.51 -4.12
C PHE A 195 -4.01 3.24 -3.58
N ALA A 196 -3.20 4.26 -3.35
CA ALA A 196 -1.85 4.11 -2.82
C ALA A 196 -1.83 3.38 -1.47
N SER A 197 -2.75 3.72 -0.57
CA SER A 197 -2.86 3.10 0.75
C SER A 197 -3.26 1.62 0.67
N VAL A 198 -4.23 1.28 -0.17
CA VAL A 198 -4.66 -0.10 -0.34
C VAL A 198 -3.65 -0.92 -1.13
N HIS A 199 -3.14 -0.38 -2.23
CA HIS A 199 -2.10 -1.00 -3.04
C HIS A 199 -0.86 -1.33 -2.21
N ALA A 200 -0.40 -0.44 -1.33
CA ALA A 200 0.68 -0.75 -0.40
C ALA A 200 0.39 -1.98 0.47
N SER A 201 -0.84 -2.06 1.01
CA SER A 201 -1.23 -3.15 1.91
C SER A 201 -1.34 -4.48 1.16
N VAL A 202 -1.94 -4.47 -0.03
CA VAL A 202 -2.07 -5.64 -0.91
C VAL A 202 -0.72 -6.08 -1.45
N PHE A 203 0.16 -5.13 -1.80
CA PHE A 203 1.51 -5.43 -2.25
C PHE A 203 2.30 -6.15 -1.16
N ASN A 204 2.34 -5.61 0.07
CA ASN A 204 3.02 -6.28 1.18
C ASN A 204 2.44 -7.67 1.46
N HIS A 205 1.12 -7.84 1.30
CA HIS A 205 0.44 -9.13 1.48
C HIS A 205 0.90 -10.22 0.52
N PHE A 206 1.13 -9.87 -0.73
CA PHE A 206 1.45 -10.82 -1.79
C PHE A 206 2.92 -10.81 -2.22
N ASN A 207 3.74 -9.92 -1.68
CA ASN A 207 5.16 -9.86 -1.97
C ASN A 207 5.88 -10.97 -1.17
N SER A 208 6.29 -12.04 -1.86
CA SER A 208 6.95 -13.20 -1.26
C SER A 208 8.37 -13.41 -1.79
N GLU A 209 9.08 -12.33 -2.13
CA GLU A 209 10.51 -12.29 -2.49
C GLU A 209 11.01 -13.48 -3.33
N ARG A 210 10.41 -13.65 -4.53
CA ARG A 210 10.62 -14.82 -5.41
C ARG A 210 12.09 -15.13 -5.70
N SER A 211 12.97 -14.13 -5.73
CA SER A 211 14.39 -14.29 -6.06
C SER A 211 15.24 -14.83 -4.91
N PHE A 212 14.81 -14.68 -3.65
CA PHE A 212 15.59 -15.05 -2.46
C PHE A 212 15.09 -16.32 -1.77
N SER A 213 13.89 -16.79 -2.14
CA SER A 213 13.25 -17.96 -1.51
C SER A 213 13.32 -19.22 -2.38
N PRO A 214 13.63 -20.39 -1.80
CA PRO A 214 13.47 -21.67 -2.47
C PRO A 214 12.04 -21.86 -3.02
N ARG A 215 11.91 -22.56 -4.15
CA ARG A 215 10.62 -22.75 -4.85
C ARG A 215 9.52 -23.33 -3.95
N ALA A 216 9.88 -24.24 -3.05
CA ALA A 216 8.94 -24.86 -2.11
C ALA A 216 8.38 -23.84 -1.11
N ASN A 217 9.24 -23.02 -0.51
CA ASN A 217 8.85 -21.96 0.43
C ASN A 217 8.01 -20.89 -0.28
N PHE A 218 8.41 -20.50 -1.50
CA PHE A 218 7.62 -19.56 -2.29
C PHE A 218 6.19 -20.07 -2.56
N LYS A 219 6.02 -21.34 -2.92
CA LYS A 219 4.70 -21.95 -3.13
C LYS A 219 3.87 -21.93 -1.84
N LYS A 220 4.46 -22.31 -0.70
CA LYS A 220 3.80 -22.29 0.62
C LYS A 220 3.35 -20.87 0.99
N ASN A 221 4.25 -19.89 0.89
CA ASN A 221 3.97 -18.48 1.21
C ASN A 221 2.86 -17.91 0.32
N ARG A 222 2.89 -18.23 -0.99
CA ARG A 222 1.84 -17.80 -1.94
C ARG A 222 0.48 -18.42 -1.59
N ALA A 223 0.44 -19.69 -1.22
CA ALA A 223 -0.79 -20.38 -0.83
C ALA A 223 -1.36 -19.81 0.47
N ALA A 224 -0.51 -19.60 1.48
CA ALA A 224 -0.89 -18.98 2.75
C ALA A 224 -1.44 -17.56 2.54
N ALA A 225 -0.76 -16.70 1.78
CA ALA A 225 -1.24 -15.36 1.47
C ALA A 225 -2.60 -15.37 0.75
N LEU A 226 -2.83 -16.33 -0.15
CA LEU A 226 -4.13 -16.46 -0.83
C LEU A 226 -5.23 -16.94 0.13
N ALA A 227 -4.92 -17.88 1.04
CA ALA A 227 -5.86 -18.34 2.05
C ALA A 227 -6.24 -17.21 3.02
N GLU A 228 -5.26 -16.45 3.52
CA GLU A 228 -5.49 -15.28 4.36
C GLU A 228 -6.35 -14.24 3.64
N TRP A 229 -6.08 -13.99 2.34
CA TRP A 229 -6.88 -13.06 1.54
C TRP A 229 -8.35 -13.49 1.44
N ARG A 230 -8.59 -14.79 1.22
CA ARG A 230 -9.95 -15.35 1.12
C ARG A 230 -10.73 -15.26 2.44
N GLN A 231 -10.05 -15.11 3.57
CA GLN A 231 -10.66 -14.93 4.89
C GLN A 231 -10.91 -13.45 5.24
N LEU A 232 -10.42 -12.49 4.46
CA LEU A 232 -10.61 -11.07 4.79
C LEU A 232 -12.09 -10.68 4.81
N GLY A 233 -12.47 -9.93 5.83
CA GLY A 233 -13.87 -9.56 6.07
C GLY A 233 -14.80 -10.72 6.41
N ALA A 234 -14.29 -11.95 6.62
CA ALA A 234 -15.07 -12.99 7.29
C ALA A 234 -15.18 -12.63 8.78
N ALA A 235 -16.40 -12.66 9.33
CA ALA A 235 -16.68 -12.28 10.70
C ALA A 235 -16.23 -13.36 11.70
#